data_AF-A0A3E0WVK4-F1
#
_entry.id   AF-A0A3E0WVK4-F1
#
_cell.length_a   1.000
_cell.length_b   1.000
_cell.length_c   1.000
_cell.angle_alpha   90.00
_cell.angle_beta   90.00
_cell.angle_gamma   90.00
#
_symmetry.space_group_name_H-M   'P 1'
#
loop_
_entity.id
_entity.type
_entity.pdbx_description
1 polymer ?
#
loop_
_entity_poly.entity_id
_entity_poly.type
_entity_poly.pdbx_seq_one_letter_code
_entity_poly.pdbx_strand_id
1 'polypeptide(L)'
;MRNIVTYTSRAAVLSLLLAAPMAFAQGTMGAQGQQEAPAQTYEAPTGQQQAADFSDDSLNQFADSYVDILDIQQDFTARLEGAEDPEQAQQLQQEANEEMVQAIEDNGLSVQEYTEIARAMDTDPELRQQVVELVTARR
;
A
#
# COMPACT_ATOMS: atom_id res chain seq x y z
N MET A 1 26.65 -1.53 -38.83
CA MET A 1 25.45 -0.78 -39.25
C MET A 1 24.32 -1.08 -38.28
N ARG A 2 23.59 -0.03 -37.87
CA ARG A 2 22.38 0.02 -37.02
C ARG A 2 22.60 -0.16 -35.52
N ASN A 3 21.99 0.63 -34.64
CA ASN A 3 21.93 2.08 -34.49
C ASN A 3 21.54 2.28 -33.01
N ILE A 4 22.15 3.28 -32.38
CA ILE A 4 22.05 3.67 -30.97
C ILE A 4 20.72 4.38 -30.72
N VAL A 5 20.10 4.16 -29.55
CA VAL A 5 19.40 5.27 -28.85
C VAL A 5 19.69 5.17 -27.34
N THR A 6 20.65 5.98 -26.94
CA THR A 6 20.97 6.36 -25.57
C THR A 6 19.88 7.30 -25.05
N TYR A 7 19.28 7.02 -23.90
CA TYR A 7 18.37 7.95 -23.24
C TYR A 7 19.18 8.96 -22.41
N THR A 8 19.47 10.10 -23.02
CA THR A 8 19.91 11.32 -22.32
C THR A 8 18.70 12.16 -21.97
N SER A 9 18.29 12.15 -20.70
CA SER A 9 17.36 13.16 -20.18
C SER A 9 18.09 14.07 -19.20
N ARG A 10 18.36 15.29 -19.66
CA ARG A 10 18.77 16.43 -18.83
C ARG A 10 17.51 17.08 -18.30
N ALA A 11 17.33 17.09 -16.99
CA ALA A 11 16.52 18.08 -16.28
C ALA A 11 17.30 18.41 -15.00
N ALA A 12 18.07 19.49 -15.06
CA ALA A 12 17.68 20.79 -14.52
C ALA A 12 17.93 20.83 -13.01
N VAL A 13 19.12 21.32 -12.70
CA VAL A 13 19.57 21.74 -11.38
C VAL A 13 18.63 22.84 -10.90
N LEU A 14 18.01 22.64 -9.74
CA LEU A 14 17.43 23.72 -8.94
C LEU A 14 17.94 23.55 -7.51
N SER A 15 19.13 24.09 -7.30
CA SER A 15 19.67 24.40 -5.99
C SER A 15 18.76 25.45 -5.34
N LEU A 16 18.14 25.11 -4.21
CA LEU A 16 17.61 26.11 -3.28
C LEU A 16 18.20 25.87 -1.88
N LEU A 17 18.52 27.01 -1.27
CA LEU A 17 19.44 27.20 -0.15
C LEU A 17 18.91 26.74 1.21
N LEU A 18 19.89 26.51 2.09
CA LEU A 18 19.87 26.50 3.55
C LEU A 18 18.74 27.33 4.21
N ALA A 19 18.16 26.79 5.29
CA ALA A 19 18.13 27.48 6.58
C ALA A 19 17.76 26.50 7.72
N ALA A 20 18.68 26.30 8.66
CA ALA A 20 18.40 25.72 9.96
C ALA A 20 17.56 26.72 10.78
N PRO A 21 16.51 26.31 11.51
CA PRO A 21 15.84 27.22 12.42
C PRO A 21 16.70 27.40 13.68
N MET A 22 17.42 28.53 13.74
CA MET A 22 17.83 29.10 15.03
C MET A 22 16.58 29.51 15.80
N ALA A 23 16.61 29.19 17.09
CA ALA A 23 15.56 29.43 18.06
C ALA A 23 15.05 30.87 18.08
N PHE A 24 13.72 30.98 18.25
CA PHE A 24 12.98 32.20 18.50
C PHE A 24 13.44 32.90 19.78
N ALA A 25 13.77 34.20 19.68
CA ALA A 25 13.78 35.11 20.82
C ALA A 25 13.31 36.51 20.37
N GLN A 26 12.02 36.76 20.62
CA GLN A 26 11.38 38.02 21.03
C GLN A 26 11.64 39.33 20.25
N GLY A 27 10.57 39.92 19.67
CA GLY A 27 10.47 41.38 19.51
C GLY A 27 9.57 41.91 18.39
N THR A 28 8.37 42.37 18.77
CA THR A 28 7.61 43.55 18.24
C THR A 28 7.11 43.62 16.78
N MET A 29 5.77 43.72 16.67
CA MET A 29 4.93 44.56 15.78
C MET A 29 5.22 44.63 14.26
N GLY A 30 4.21 44.27 13.46
CA GLY A 30 4.04 44.76 12.09
C GLY A 30 3.24 43.83 11.20
N ALA A 31 2.18 44.34 10.58
CA ALA A 31 1.24 43.62 9.73
C ALA A 31 1.87 42.98 8.49
N GLN A 32 1.34 41.83 8.05
CA GLN A 32 0.74 41.58 6.73
C GLN A 32 0.55 40.07 6.51
N GLY A 33 -0.59 39.73 5.91
CA GLY A 33 -1.13 38.37 5.88
C GLY A 33 -0.21 37.31 5.28
N GLN A 34 -0.20 36.17 5.94
CA GLN A 34 0.09 34.89 5.34
C GLN A 34 -1.16 34.04 5.51
N GLN A 35 -1.78 33.67 4.38
CA GLN A 35 -2.72 32.58 4.33
C GLN A 35 -1.99 31.33 4.81
N GLU A 36 -2.24 30.96 6.06
CA GLU A 36 -1.99 29.63 6.57
C GLU A 36 -2.87 28.67 5.75
N ALA A 37 -2.29 28.05 4.73
CA ALA A 37 -2.85 26.82 4.19
C ALA A 37 -2.89 25.82 5.36
N PRO A 38 -4.02 25.16 5.64
CA PRO A 38 -4.06 24.16 6.69
C PRO A 38 -3.10 23.05 6.29
N ALA A 39 -1.98 22.96 6.99
CA ALA A 39 -1.19 21.74 7.02
C ALA A 39 -2.11 20.68 7.60
N GLN A 40 -2.69 19.87 6.71
CA GLN A 40 -3.32 18.61 7.08
C GLN A 40 -2.18 17.73 7.59
N THR A 41 -1.87 17.90 8.87
CA THR A 41 -1.19 16.89 9.66
C THR A 41 -2.11 15.68 9.56
N TYR A 42 -1.73 14.72 8.71
CA TYR A 42 -2.24 13.37 8.81
C TYR A 42 -1.71 12.84 10.14
N GLU A 43 -2.44 13.15 11.21
CA GLU A 43 -2.30 12.47 12.49
C GLU A 43 -2.64 11.02 12.19
N ALA A 44 -1.60 10.20 11.95
CA ALA A 44 -1.75 8.76 11.99
C ALA A 44 -2.35 8.46 13.37
N PRO A 45 -3.54 7.83 13.46
CA PRO A 45 -4.10 7.52 14.75
C PRO A 45 -3.14 6.55 15.41
N THR A 46 -2.36 7.02 16.38
CA THR A 46 -1.71 6.18 17.39
C THR A 46 -2.78 5.72 18.37
N GLY A 47 -3.81 5.07 17.83
CA GLY A 47 -4.61 4.14 18.58
C GLY A 47 -3.66 3.01 18.92
N GLN A 48 -3.45 2.76 20.21
CA GLN A 48 -2.94 1.49 20.69
C GLN A 48 -3.89 0.44 20.12
N GLN A 49 -3.53 -0.16 18.97
CA GLN A 49 -4.24 -1.28 18.40
C GLN A 49 -4.11 -2.38 19.45
N GLN A 50 -5.17 -2.58 20.23
CA GLN A 50 -5.34 -3.83 20.95
C GLN A 50 -5.14 -4.93 19.91
N ALA A 51 -4.30 -5.92 20.23
CA ALA A 51 -4.18 -7.12 19.42
C ALA A 51 -5.61 -7.58 19.14
N ALA A 52 -6.03 -7.46 17.89
CA ALA A 52 -7.34 -7.90 17.47
C ALA A 52 -7.30 -9.42 17.58
N ASP A 53 -8.14 -9.96 18.44
CA ASP A 53 -8.24 -11.40 18.63
C ASP A 53 -9.08 -11.94 17.46
N PHE A 54 -8.41 -12.55 16.49
CA PHE A 54 -9.05 -13.13 15.31
C PHE A 54 -9.38 -14.59 15.56
N SER A 55 -10.56 -15.03 15.11
CA SER A 55 -10.94 -16.44 15.25
C SER A 55 -10.07 -17.34 14.36
N ASP A 56 -9.87 -18.59 14.78
CA ASP A 56 -9.16 -19.59 13.97
C ASP A 56 -9.80 -19.75 12.58
N ASP A 57 -11.13 -19.70 12.49
CA ASP A 57 -11.85 -19.75 11.21
C ASP A 57 -11.47 -18.55 10.34
N SER A 58 -11.48 -17.32 10.87
CA SER A 58 -11.08 -16.12 10.14
C SER A 58 -9.64 -16.19 9.64
N LEU A 59 -8.73 -16.75 10.43
CA LEU A 59 -7.33 -16.91 10.04
C LEU A 59 -7.15 -17.99 8.97
N ASN A 60 -7.95 -19.06 9.01
CA ASN A 60 -7.99 -20.06 7.95
C ASN A 60 -8.52 -19.47 6.64
N GLN A 61 -9.66 -18.77 6.68
CA GLN A 61 -10.24 -18.10 5.52
C GLN A 61 -9.29 -17.05 4.93
N PHE A 62 -8.58 -16.30 5.79
CA PHE A 62 -7.53 -15.39 5.36
C PHE A 62 -6.41 -16.13 4.62
N ALA A 63 -5.94 -17.25 5.16
CA ALA A 63 -4.88 -18.04 4.54
C ALA A 63 -5.29 -18.64 3.19
N ASP A 64 -6.52 -19.13 3.07
CA ASP A 64 -7.10 -19.59 1.79
C ASP A 64 -7.17 -18.42 0.78
N SER A 65 -7.78 -17.30 1.18
CA SER A 65 -7.89 -16.08 0.35
C SER A 65 -6.52 -15.57 -0.09
N TYR A 66 -5.52 -15.63 0.78
CA TYR A 66 -4.17 -15.16 0.49
C TYR A 66 -3.50 -15.99 -0.61
N VAL A 67 -3.70 -17.32 -0.60
CA VAL A 67 -3.17 -18.19 -1.65
C VAL A 67 -3.86 -17.90 -2.99
N ASP A 68 -5.19 -17.78 -3.00
CA ASP A 68 -5.95 -17.45 -4.22
C ASP A 68 -5.53 -16.09 -4.81
N ILE A 69 -5.36 -15.07 -3.96
CA ILE A 69 -4.87 -13.74 -4.38
C ILE A 69 -3.48 -13.81 -5.00
N LEU A 70 -2.58 -14.66 -4.49
CA LEU A 70 -1.24 -14.82 -5.08
C LEU A 70 -1.31 -15.40 -6.49
N ASP A 71 -2.20 -16.36 -6.72
CA ASP A 71 -2.42 -16.96 -8.04
C ASP A 71 -3.01 -15.93 -9.02
N ILE A 72 -4.01 -15.16 -8.58
CA ILE A 72 -4.59 -14.04 -9.36
C ILE A 72 -3.50 -13.01 -9.70
N GLN A 73 -2.69 -12.59 -8.72
CA GLN A 73 -1.59 -11.65 -8.97
C GLN A 73 -0.59 -12.16 -10.01
N GLN A 74 -0.27 -13.45 -9.97
CA GLN A 74 0.63 -14.07 -10.93
C GLN A 74 0.03 -14.07 -12.35
N ASP A 75 -1.25 -14.45 -12.48
CA ASP A 75 -1.96 -14.45 -13.77
C ASP A 75 -2.01 -13.04 -14.37
N PHE A 76 -2.45 -12.06 -13.59
CA PHE A 76 -2.56 -10.68 -14.07
C PHE A 76 -1.22 -10.03 -14.37
N THR A 77 -0.14 -10.40 -13.64
CA THR A 77 1.21 -9.96 -13.99
C THR A 77 1.57 -10.43 -15.40
N ALA A 78 1.35 -11.71 -15.71
CA ALA A 78 1.64 -12.25 -17.04
C ALA A 78 0.77 -11.60 -18.14
N ARG A 79 -0.50 -11.34 -17.85
CA ARG A 79 -1.41 -10.66 -18.79
C ARG A 79 -1.01 -9.20 -19.03
N LEU A 80 -0.59 -8.49 -17.99
CA LEU A 80 -0.13 -7.09 -18.07
C LEU A 80 1.18 -6.96 -18.85
N GLU A 81 2.11 -7.91 -18.72
CA GLU A 81 3.32 -7.96 -19.54
C GLU A 81 3.02 -8.09 -21.04
N GLY A 82 1.89 -8.72 -21.38
CA GLY A 82 1.40 -8.86 -22.76
C GLY A 82 0.51 -7.71 -23.24
N ALA A 83 0.19 -6.71 -22.42
CA ALA A 83 -0.70 -5.62 -22.80
C ALA A 83 -0.01 -4.66 -23.78
N GLU A 84 -0.69 -4.33 -24.88
CA GLU A 84 -0.12 -3.53 -25.97
C GLU A 84 -0.36 -2.02 -25.79
N ASP A 85 -1.37 -1.66 -25.02
CA ASP A 85 -1.77 -0.27 -24.81
C ASP A 85 -2.24 0.05 -23.37
N PRO A 86 -2.27 1.34 -22.99
CA PRO A 86 -2.64 1.76 -21.64
C PRO A 86 -4.11 1.52 -21.28
N GLU A 87 -5.01 1.38 -22.24
CA GLU A 87 -6.44 1.11 -21.98
C GLU A 87 -6.62 -0.37 -21.59
N GLN A 88 -5.98 -1.28 -22.32
CA GLN A 88 -5.93 -2.70 -21.98
C GLN A 88 -5.31 -2.93 -20.60
N ALA A 89 -4.18 -2.26 -20.30
CA ALA A 89 -3.55 -2.36 -19.00
C ALA A 89 -4.45 -1.87 -17.86
N GLN A 90 -5.25 -0.83 -18.08
CA GLN A 90 -6.23 -0.35 -17.10
C GLN A 90 -7.40 -1.31 -16.91
N GLN A 91 -7.88 -1.96 -17.96
CA GLN A 91 -8.94 -2.97 -17.87
C GLN A 91 -8.46 -4.18 -17.07
N LEU A 92 -7.26 -4.69 -17.37
CA LEU A 92 -6.65 -5.78 -16.63
C LEU A 92 -6.46 -5.45 -15.15
N GLN A 93 -6.06 -4.22 -14.82
CA GLN A 93 -5.96 -3.80 -13.42
C GLN A 93 -7.33 -3.79 -12.72
N GLN A 94 -8.40 -3.31 -13.37
CA GLN A 94 -9.74 -3.32 -12.78
C GLN A 94 -10.24 -4.75 -12.54
N GLU A 95 -10.09 -5.62 -13.55
CA GLU A 95 -10.47 -7.04 -13.46
C GLU A 95 -9.69 -7.75 -12.34
N ALA A 96 -8.38 -7.50 -12.20
CA ALA A 96 -7.58 -8.04 -11.10
C ALA A 96 -8.12 -7.63 -9.72
N ASN A 97 -8.53 -6.37 -9.56
CA ASN A 97 -9.10 -5.90 -8.29
C ASN A 97 -10.45 -6.59 -8.00
N GLU A 98 -11.29 -6.77 -9.01
CA GLU A 98 -12.56 -7.48 -8.88
C GLU A 98 -12.35 -8.94 -8.50
N GLU A 99 -11.45 -9.64 -9.17
CA GLU A 99 -11.12 -11.04 -8.86
C GLU A 99 -10.51 -11.21 -7.47
N MET A 100 -9.64 -10.30 -7.03
CA MET A 100 -9.09 -10.35 -5.67
C MET A 100 -10.18 -10.15 -4.60
N VAL A 101 -11.13 -9.25 -4.83
CA VAL A 101 -12.27 -9.06 -3.91
C VAL A 101 -13.14 -10.31 -3.87
N GLN A 102 -13.44 -10.89 -5.03
CA GLN A 102 -14.22 -12.13 -5.13
C GLN A 102 -13.53 -13.30 -4.40
N ALA A 103 -12.22 -13.46 -4.56
CA ALA A 103 -11.46 -14.50 -3.85
C ALA A 103 -11.58 -14.38 -2.32
N ILE A 104 -11.61 -13.15 -1.78
CA ILE A 104 -11.81 -12.93 -0.33
C ILE A 104 -13.23 -13.33 0.08
N GLU A 105 -14.24 -12.87 -0.69
CA GLU A 105 -15.65 -13.13 -0.39
C GLU A 105 -16.03 -14.62 -0.54
N ASP A 106 -15.48 -15.31 -1.55
CA ASP A 106 -15.73 -16.73 -1.82
C ASP A 106 -15.19 -17.65 -0.71
N ASN A 107 -14.12 -17.23 -0.06
CA ASN A 107 -13.59 -17.89 1.14
C ASN A 107 -14.36 -17.54 2.42
N GLY A 108 -15.41 -16.70 2.32
CA GLY A 108 -16.30 -16.36 3.41
C GLY A 108 -15.75 -15.29 4.36
N LEU A 109 -14.77 -14.51 3.91
CA LEU A 109 -14.19 -13.38 4.64
C LEU A 109 -14.67 -12.06 4.02
N SER A 110 -14.83 -11.01 4.82
CA SER A 110 -15.04 -9.67 4.25
C SER A 110 -13.71 -9.01 3.87
N VAL A 111 -13.73 -8.12 2.87
CA VAL A 111 -12.54 -7.29 2.51
C VAL A 111 -12.03 -6.49 3.71
N GLN A 112 -12.96 -6.05 4.58
CA GLN A 112 -12.61 -5.34 5.80
C GLN A 112 -11.81 -6.24 6.76
N GLU A 113 -12.32 -7.43 7.08
CA GLU A 113 -11.63 -8.38 7.96
C GLU A 113 -10.28 -8.83 7.38
N TYR A 114 -10.21 -9.07 6.07
CA TYR A 114 -8.95 -9.36 5.39
C TYR A 114 -7.93 -8.24 5.63
N THR A 115 -8.35 -6.99 5.45
CA THR A 115 -7.47 -5.83 5.64
C THR A 115 -7.07 -5.64 7.11
N GLU A 116 -7.96 -5.93 8.05
CA GLU A 116 -7.70 -5.86 9.48
C GLU A 116 -6.66 -6.92 9.91
N ILE A 117 -6.80 -8.17 9.47
CA ILE A 117 -5.81 -9.23 9.69
C ILE A 117 -4.46 -8.85 9.07
N ALA A 118 -4.46 -8.38 7.82
CA ALA A 118 -3.26 -7.96 7.12
C ALA A 118 -2.49 -6.86 7.86
N ARG A 119 -3.20 -5.83 8.36
CA ARG A 119 -2.59 -4.75 9.16
C ARG A 119 -2.11 -5.23 10.53
N ALA A 120 -2.83 -6.14 11.15
CA ALA A 120 -2.44 -6.66 12.46
C ALA A 120 -1.11 -7.43 12.40
N MET A 121 -0.84 -8.17 11.32
CA MET A 121 0.43 -8.89 11.11
C MET A 121 1.68 -7.99 11.09
N ASP A 122 1.54 -6.69 10.80
CA ASP A 122 2.65 -5.73 10.84
C ASP A 122 3.09 -5.46 12.29
N THR A 123 2.15 -5.48 13.22
CA THR A 123 2.37 -5.14 14.64
C THR A 123 2.38 -6.34 15.57
N ASP A 124 1.83 -7.48 15.14
CA ASP A 124 1.73 -8.71 15.91
C ASP A 124 2.57 -9.83 15.27
N PRO A 125 3.78 -10.11 15.83
CA PRO A 125 4.66 -11.13 15.29
C PRO A 125 4.15 -12.56 15.51
N GLU A 126 3.34 -12.82 16.55
CA GLU A 126 2.79 -14.15 16.83
C GLU A 126 1.69 -14.46 15.82
N LEU A 127 0.78 -13.51 15.59
CA LEU A 127 -0.23 -13.60 14.54
C LEU A 127 0.41 -13.83 13.16
N ARG A 128 1.45 -13.06 12.82
CA ARG A 128 2.16 -13.25 11.55
C ARG A 128 2.74 -14.64 11.42
N GLN A 129 3.33 -15.20 12.48
CA GLN A 129 3.85 -16.56 12.45
C GLN A 129 2.72 -17.58 12.21
N GLN A 130 1.60 -17.45 12.93
CA GLN A 130 0.44 -18.33 12.77
C GLN A 130 -0.11 -18.29 11.34
N VAL A 131 -0.29 -17.11 10.75
CA VAL A 131 -0.75 -16.97 9.36
C VAL A 131 0.25 -17.58 8.38
N VAL A 132 1.56 -17.36 8.56
CA VAL A 132 2.59 -17.96 7.71
C VAL A 132 2.53 -19.50 7.76
N GLU A 133 2.33 -20.08 8.94
CA GLU A 133 2.17 -21.53 9.09
C GLU A 133 0.91 -22.03 8.35
N LEU A 134 -0.21 -21.34 8.51
CA LEU A 134 -1.48 -21.65 7.83
C LEU A 134 -1.37 -21.58 6.29
N VAL A 135 -0.71 -20.54 5.76
CA VAL A 135 -0.47 -20.38 4.33
C VAL A 135 0.49 -21.45 3.81
N THR A 136 1.55 -21.75 4.56
CA THR A 136 2.53 -22.78 4.16
C THR A 136 1.92 -24.16 4.09
N ALA A 137 0.98 -24.49 4.99
CA ALA A 137 0.29 -25.78 4.99
C ALA A 137 -0.65 -25.99 3.78
N ARG A 138 -0.99 -24.93 3.04
CA ARG A 138 -1.89 -24.95 1.86
C ARG A 138 -1.16 -25.07 0.52
N ARG A 139 0.17 -24.91 0.52
CA ARG A 139 1.02 -25.02 -0.67
C ARG A 139 1.52 -26.45 -0.86
#